data_AF-A0A7W3NT74-F1
#
_entry.id   AF-A0A7W3NT74-F1
#
_cell.length_a   1.000
_cell.length_b   1.000
_cell.length_c   1.000
_cell.angle_alpha   90.00
_cell.angle_beta   90.00
_cell.angle_gamma   90.00
#
_symmetry.space_group_name_H-M   'P 1'
#
loop_
_entity.id
_entity.type
_entity.pdbx_description
1 polymer ?
#
loop_
_entity_poly.entity_id
_entity_poly.type
_entity_poly.pdbx_seq_one_letter_code
_entity_poly.pdbx_strand_id
1 'polypeptide(L)'
;MDEQGHFTYGDIPGIRLGRSGRGPMRIAWDTNVLLDYLEYGFHMWDGREWPVKEGKYLEDLEALNALLNAYIFLDLRFFLFDRVLVDAKKSLTVERRQQRELAIDCFAEALFFADYGIPEHNSDPDLMQPGTVDMSYRHHRHSEQLSLLPGGHDRMLVMEALDRDIHVFMTRDQGILKNAERFKPLRLLLVSPSGLCDLIDEAQIPVPAMPAPDLARVSRVIQALGEYVGDE
;
A
#
# COMPACT_ATOMS: atom_id res chain seq x y z
N MET A 1 16.24 1.19 11.95
CA MET A 1 15.57 2.48 12.23
C MET A 1 16.52 3.42 12.95
N ASP A 2 16.46 4.71 12.65
CA ASP A 2 17.17 5.75 13.39
C ASP A 2 16.25 6.48 14.38
N GLU A 3 16.80 7.45 15.11
CA GLU A 3 16.08 8.28 16.11
C GLU A 3 14.90 9.09 15.51
N GLN A 4 14.78 9.14 14.18
CA GLN A 4 13.72 9.83 13.44
C GLN A 4 12.67 8.85 12.86
N GLY A 5 12.84 7.54 13.06
CA GLY A 5 11.91 6.51 12.57
C GLY A 5 12.07 6.18 11.09
N HIS A 6 13.13 6.64 10.42
CA HIS A 6 13.29 6.41 8.99
C HIS A 6 13.62 4.95 8.68
N PHE A 7 12.94 4.42 7.65
CA PHE A 7 13.21 3.12 7.09
C PHE A 7 14.59 3.09 6.41
N THR A 8 15.41 2.07 6.71
CA THR A 8 16.72 1.88 6.06
C THR A 8 16.61 0.71 5.10
N TYR A 9 16.78 0.96 3.80
CA TYR A 9 16.63 -0.06 2.75
C TYR A 9 17.62 -1.22 2.85
N GLY A 10 18.74 -1.01 3.55
CA GLY A 10 19.71 -2.07 3.83
C GLY A 10 19.16 -3.16 4.75
N ASP A 11 18.14 -2.86 5.57
CA ASP A 11 17.67 -3.73 6.64
C ASP A 11 16.71 -4.82 6.12
N ILE A 12 16.04 -4.60 4.98
CA ILE A 12 15.18 -5.61 4.31
C ILE A 12 15.72 -5.93 2.92
N PRO A 13 16.55 -6.97 2.75
CA PRO A 13 17.09 -7.36 1.45
C PRO A 13 16.01 -7.60 0.37
N GLY A 14 14.85 -8.14 0.76
CA GLY A 14 13.72 -8.41 -0.14
C GLY A 14 13.07 -7.16 -0.74
N ILE A 15 13.14 -6.02 -0.03
CA ILE A 15 12.55 -4.73 -0.45
C ILE A 15 13.63 -3.79 -1.00
N ARG A 16 14.90 -4.04 -0.65
CA ARG A 16 16.06 -3.29 -1.12
C ARG A 16 16.03 -3.14 -2.64
N LEU A 17 15.94 -4.23 -3.39
CA LEU A 17 15.87 -4.22 -4.87
C LEU A 17 16.84 -3.19 -5.51
N GLY A 18 18.10 -3.18 -5.06
CA GLY A 18 19.14 -2.26 -5.54
C GLY A 18 19.06 -0.82 -4.99
N ARG A 19 18.15 -0.52 -4.06
CA ARG A 19 18.11 0.73 -3.27
C ARG A 19 19.20 0.72 -2.18
N SER A 20 19.58 1.92 -1.77
CA SER A 20 20.48 2.20 -0.66
C SER A 20 20.04 3.50 0.00
N GLY A 21 20.49 3.75 1.23
CA GLY A 21 20.11 4.93 1.98
C GLY A 21 18.88 4.72 2.85
N ARG A 22 18.21 5.82 3.19
CA ARG A 22 17.08 5.88 4.12
C ARG A 22 15.92 6.64 3.50
N GLY A 23 14.72 6.42 4.03
CA GLY A 23 13.52 7.13 3.64
C GLY A 23 12.31 6.21 3.51
N PRO A 24 11.13 6.77 3.28
CA PRO A 24 9.85 6.09 3.43
C PRO A 24 9.67 4.92 2.47
N MET A 25 9.07 3.83 2.95
CA MET A 25 8.64 2.75 2.07
C MET A 25 7.33 3.12 1.38
N ARG A 26 7.38 3.33 0.05
CA ARG A 26 6.21 3.64 -0.77
C ARG A 26 5.49 2.36 -1.21
N ILE A 27 4.23 2.23 -0.83
CA ILE A 27 3.39 1.05 -1.07
C ILE A 27 2.14 1.46 -1.83
N ALA A 28 1.93 0.96 -3.05
CA ALA A 28 0.67 1.12 -3.76
C ALA A 28 -0.26 -0.06 -3.47
N TRP A 29 -1.56 0.21 -3.31
CA TRP A 29 -2.57 -0.84 -3.19
C TRP A 29 -3.19 -1.16 -4.54
N ASP A 30 -3.36 -2.44 -4.80
CA ASP A 30 -4.24 -2.93 -5.85
C ASP A 30 -5.72 -2.79 -5.45
N THR A 31 -6.62 -2.90 -6.43
CA THR A 31 -8.07 -2.77 -6.22
C THR A 31 -8.62 -3.80 -5.24
N ASN A 32 -8.12 -5.04 -5.27
CA ASN A 32 -8.58 -6.06 -4.31
C ASN A 32 -8.25 -5.70 -2.86
N VAL A 33 -7.07 -5.12 -2.60
CA VAL A 33 -6.66 -4.69 -1.26
C VAL A 33 -7.52 -3.53 -0.77
N LEU A 34 -7.80 -2.55 -1.65
CA LEU A 34 -8.69 -1.45 -1.30
C LEU A 34 -10.10 -1.96 -0.99
N LEU A 35 -10.64 -2.89 -1.78
CA LEU A 35 -11.96 -3.46 -1.52
C LEU A 35 -12.02 -4.19 -0.19
N ASP A 36 -10.99 -4.96 0.17
CA ASP A 36 -10.90 -5.60 1.49
C ASP A 36 -10.87 -4.57 2.61
N TYR A 37 -10.14 -3.48 2.44
CA TYR A 37 -10.10 -2.41 3.42
C TYR A 37 -11.45 -1.71 3.57
N LEU A 38 -12.16 -1.47 2.47
CA LEU A 38 -13.50 -0.88 2.54
C LEU A 38 -14.51 -1.81 3.21
N GLU A 39 -14.42 -3.12 2.96
CA GLU A 39 -15.33 -4.13 3.53
C GLU A 39 -15.03 -4.41 5.01
N TYR A 40 -13.75 -4.55 5.37
CA TYR A 40 -13.33 -5.01 6.70
C TYR A 40 -12.58 -3.98 7.53
N GLY A 41 -12.31 -2.78 7.00
CA GLY A 41 -11.54 -1.76 7.71
C GLY A 41 -12.19 -1.35 9.03
N PHE A 42 -13.51 -1.39 9.12
CA PHE A 42 -14.22 -1.18 10.38
C PHE A 42 -13.79 -2.19 11.46
N HIS A 43 -13.62 -3.48 11.09
CA HIS A 43 -13.11 -4.50 12.00
C HIS A 43 -11.63 -4.28 12.35
N MET A 44 -10.83 -3.82 11.38
CA MET A 44 -9.41 -3.48 11.58
C MET A 44 -9.23 -2.40 12.66
N TRP A 45 -10.03 -1.33 12.58
CA TRP A 45 -9.91 -0.18 13.47
C TRP A 45 -10.65 -0.32 14.80
N ASP A 46 -11.85 -0.92 14.82
CA ASP A 46 -12.66 -1.09 16.03
C ASP A 46 -12.27 -2.35 16.85
N GLY A 47 -11.30 -3.13 16.35
CA GLY A 47 -10.80 -4.33 17.03
C GLY A 47 -11.86 -5.44 17.16
N ARG A 48 -12.84 -5.47 16.23
CA ARG A 48 -13.89 -6.48 16.23
C ARG A 48 -13.38 -7.81 15.70
N GLU A 49 -14.06 -8.88 16.11
CA GLU A 49 -13.81 -10.20 15.56
C GLU A 49 -14.02 -10.21 14.04
N TRP A 50 -13.15 -10.92 13.32
CA TRP A 50 -13.25 -11.08 11.88
C TRP A 50 -14.50 -11.89 11.50
N PRO A 51 -15.23 -11.47 10.45
CA PRO A 51 -16.31 -12.27 9.87
C PRO A 51 -15.77 -13.56 9.22
N VAL A 52 -14.58 -13.46 8.60
CA VAL A 52 -13.82 -14.57 8.03
C VAL A 52 -13.10 -15.30 9.16
N LYS A 53 -13.24 -16.64 9.24
CA LYS A 53 -12.78 -17.42 10.41
C LYS A 53 -11.42 -18.09 10.26
N GLU A 54 -11.00 -18.43 9.05
CA GLU A 54 -9.74 -19.15 8.83
C GLU A 54 -9.25 -19.09 7.38
N GLY A 55 -7.97 -19.43 7.19
CA GLY A 55 -7.33 -19.63 5.89
C GLY A 55 -6.55 -18.42 5.38
N LYS A 56 -5.96 -18.57 4.18
CA LYS A 56 -5.02 -17.59 3.61
C LYS A 56 -5.61 -16.18 3.47
N TYR A 57 -6.92 -16.10 3.24
CA TYR A 57 -7.58 -14.81 3.13
C TYR A 57 -7.63 -14.06 4.47
N LEU A 58 -7.90 -14.77 5.57
CA LEU A 58 -7.84 -14.18 6.90
C LEU A 58 -6.43 -13.72 7.24
N GLU A 59 -5.41 -14.54 6.92
CA GLU A 59 -4.00 -14.16 7.12
C GLU A 59 -3.66 -12.85 6.40
N ASP A 60 -4.16 -12.66 5.17
CA ASP A 60 -3.95 -11.41 4.43
C ASP A 60 -4.70 -10.22 5.05
N LEU A 61 -5.90 -10.42 5.62
CA LEU A 61 -6.63 -9.36 6.33
C LEU A 61 -5.94 -8.96 7.65
N GLU A 62 -5.46 -9.94 8.40
CA GLU A 62 -4.69 -9.73 9.63
C GLU A 62 -3.37 -9.04 9.34
N ALA A 63 -2.68 -9.44 8.29
CA ALA A 63 -1.45 -8.78 7.84
C ALA A 63 -1.69 -7.35 7.38
N LEU A 64 -2.78 -7.09 6.63
CA LEU A 64 -3.16 -5.72 6.26
C LEU A 64 -3.41 -4.87 7.51
N ASN A 65 -4.12 -5.40 8.52
CA ASN A 65 -4.31 -4.72 9.79
C ASN A 65 -2.97 -4.44 10.51
N ALA A 66 -2.05 -5.41 10.54
CA ALA A 66 -0.73 -5.24 11.15
C ALA A 66 0.08 -4.13 10.45
N LEU A 67 0.08 -4.10 9.11
CA LEU A 67 0.75 -3.05 8.32
C LEU A 67 0.14 -1.67 8.58
N LEU A 68 -1.19 -1.58 8.66
CA LEU A 68 -1.90 -0.35 9.00
C LEU A 68 -1.61 0.14 10.41
N ASN A 69 -1.28 -0.74 11.36
CA ASN A 69 -0.84 -0.34 12.70
C ASN A 69 0.65 0.03 12.73
N ALA A 70 1.46 -0.54 11.83
CA ALA A 70 2.91 -0.32 11.78
C ALA A 70 3.34 0.93 10.97
N TYR A 71 2.42 1.58 10.24
CA TYR A 71 2.76 2.60 9.23
C TYR A 71 3.55 3.80 9.74
N ILE A 72 3.24 4.33 10.94
CA ILE A 72 3.93 5.48 11.53
C ILE A 72 5.38 5.14 11.86
N PHE A 73 5.66 3.90 12.24
CA PHE A 73 6.95 3.47 12.76
C PHE A 73 7.90 3.03 11.67
N LEU A 74 7.36 2.38 10.64
CA LEU A 74 8.14 1.87 9.53
C LEU A 74 8.24 2.89 8.39
N ASP A 75 7.78 4.13 8.61
CA ASP A 75 7.66 5.21 7.61
C ASP A 75 7.03 4.66 6.31
N LEU A 76 5.93 3.92 6.47
CA LEU A 76 5.17 3.36 5.34
C LEU A 76 4.29 4.47 4.77
N ARG A 77 4.44 4.71 3.48
CA ARG A 77 3.61 5.65 2.72
C ARG A 77 2.76 4.86 1.75
N PHE A 78 1.49 4.75 2.05
CA PHE A 78 0.53 4.12 1.17
C PHE A 78 0.13 5.07 0.02
N PHE A 79 -0.15 4.50 -1.15
CA PHE A 79 -0.56 5.18 -2.38
C PHE A 79 -1.78 4.48 -2.97
N LEU A 80 -2.79 5.26 -3.36
CA LEU A 80 -4.02 4.83 -4.01
C LEU A 80 -4.08 5.59 -5.33
N PHE A 81 -4.13 4.86 -6.44
CA PHE A 81 -4.25 5.49 -7.74
C PHE A 81 -5.72 5.75 -8.05
N ASP A 82 -6.03 6.89 -8.69
CA ASP A 82 -7.39 7.27 -9.10
C ASP A 82 -8.09 6.14 -9.86
N ARG A 83 -7.31 5.38 -10.64
CA ARG A 83 -7.76 4.23 -11.43
C ARG A 83 -8.40 3.15 -10.56
N VAL A 84 -7.85 2.88 -9.38
CA VAL A 84 -8.39 1.90 -8.43
C VAL A 84 -9.82 2.25 -8.01
N LEU A 85 -10.14 3.54 -7.95
CA LEU A 85 -11.48 4.03 -7.59
C LEU A 85 -12.52 3.76 -8.68
N VAL A 86 -12.08 3.70 -9.94
CA VAL A 86 -12.93 3.56 -11.12
C VAL A 86 -13.22 2.08 -11.45
N ASP A 87 -12.36 1.15 -11.03
CA ASP A 87 -12.34 -0.24 -11.54
C ASP A 87 -13.19 -1.27 -10.80
N ALA A 88 -13.96 -0.87 -9.79
CA ALA A 88 -14.98 -1.77 -9.30
C ALA A 88 -16.01 -1.99 -10.43
N LYS A 89 -15.92 -3.14 -11.09
CA LYS A 89 -16.64 -3.61 -12.30
C LYS A 89 -18.18 -3.46 -12.30
N LYS A 90 -18.78 -2.85 -11.28
CA LYS A 90 -20.21 -2.54 -11.19
C LYS A 90 -20.37 -1.02 -11.20
N SER A 91 -21.26 -0.51 -12.06
CA SER A 91 -21.78 0.84 -11.94
C SER A 91 -22.37 1.02 -10.54
N LEU A 92 -21.60 1.65 -9.65
CA LEU A 92 -22.07 2.01 -8.32
C LEU A 92 -23.18 3.07 -8.47
N THR A 93 -24.14 3.05 -7.55
CA THR A 93 -25.05 4.19 -7.40
C THR A 93 -24.24 5.42 -7.00
N VAL A 94 -24.79 6.61 -7.22
CA VAL A 94 -24.13 7.87 -6.87
C VAL A 94 -23.80 7.90 -5.39
N GLU A 95 -24.71 7.40 -4.55
CA GLU A 95 -24.57 7.31 -3.10
C GLU A 95 -23.41 6.38 -2.69
N ARG A 96 -23.31 5.18 -3.28
CA ARG A 96 -22.22 4.24 -2.99
C ARG A 96 -20.85 4.73 -3.44
N ARG A 97 -20.82 5.51 -4.52
CA ARG A 97 -19.59 6.17 -4.97
C ARG A 97 -19.18 7.26 -3.97
N GLN A 98 -20.11 8.08 -3.51
CA GLN A 98 -19.84 9.12 -2.51
C GLN A 98 -19.39 8.54 -1.17
N GLN A 99 -20.01 7.46 -0.69
CA GLN A 99 -19.60 6.78 0.54
C GLN A 99 -18.19 6.19 0.41
N ARG A 100 -17.86 5.61 -0.75
CA ARG A 100 -16.52 5.12 -1.03
C ARG A 100 -15.50 6.26 -1.05
N GLU A 101 -15.78 7.35 -1.77
CA GLU A 101 -14.90 8.53 -1.83
C GLU A 101 -14.68 9.08 -0.41
N LEU A 102 -15.74 9.22 0.39
CA LEU A 102 -15.65 9.67 1.79
C LEU A 102 -14.81 8.75 2.68
N ALA A 103 -15.00 7.43 2.58
CA ALA A 103 -14.22 6.46 3.36
C ALA A 103 -12.72 6.53 3.02
N ILE A 104 -12.40 6.78 1.75
CA ILE A 104 -11.03 6.91 1.28
C ILE A 104 -10.42 8.25 1.69
N ASP A 105 -11.17 9.34 1.62
CA ASP A 105 -10.73 10.65 2.10
C ASP A 105 -10.43 10.60 3.61
N CYS A 106 -11.34 10.00 4.40
CA CYS A 106 -11.16 9.80 5.83
C CYS A 106 -9.93 8.93 6.13
N PHE A 107 -9.70 7.88 5.33
CA PHE A 107 -8.51 7.04 5.43
C PHE A 107 -7.22 7.80 5.11
N ALA A 108 -7.20 8.59 4.03
CA ALA A 108 -6.07 9.40 3.64
C ALA A 108 -5.70 10.44 4.72
N GLU A 109 -6.72 11.07 5.33
CA GLU A 109 -6.55 11.98 6.47
C GLU A 109 -5.97 11.29 7.72
N ALA A 110 -6.41 10.06 8.00
CA ALA A 110 -5.96 9.33 9.17
C ALA A 110 -4.51 8.86 9.07
N LEU A 111 -4.08 8.42 7.88
CA LEU A 111 -2.77 7.84 7.68
C LEU A 111 -1.68 8.81 7.20
N PHE A 112 -1.94 10.12 7.12
CA PHE A 112 -1.02 11.08 6.49
C PHE A 112 -0.54 10.56 5.13
N PHE A 113 -1.49 10.19 4.26
CA PHE A 113 -1.20 9.74 2.91
C PHE A 113 -0.34 10.79 2.20
N ALA A 114 0.82 10.40 1.69
CA ALA A 114 1.75 11.35 1.10
C ALA A 114 1.30 11.90 -0.27
N ASP A 115 0.25 11.34 -0.89
CA ASP A 115 -0.13 11.72 -2.25
C ASP A 115 -1.57 11.34 -2.62
N TYR A 116 -2.55 11.70 -1.78
CA TYR A 116 -3.93 11.78 -2.24
C TYR A 116 -4.14 13.17 -2.85
N GLY A 117 -3.82 13.32 -4.14
CA GLY A 117 -4.20 14.49 -4.95
C GLY A 117 -3.48 15.83 -4.68
N ILE A 118 -2.36 15.88 -3.94
CA ILE A 118 -1.58 17.13 -3.77
C ILE A 118 -0.07 16.83 -3.93
N PRO A 119 0.59 17.38 -4.98
CA PRO A 119 2.02 17.19 -5.18
C PRO A 119 2.79 18.12 -4.24
N GLU A 120 3.16 17.67 -3.04
CA GLU A 120 4.11 18.44 -2.24
C GLU A 120 5.56 18.09 -2.60
N HIS A 121 6.16 19.03 -3.35
CA HIS A 121 7.54 19.44 -3.21
C HIS A 121 7.89 19.67 -1.73
N ASN A 122 8.24 18.60 -1.02
CA ASN A 122 8.94 18.68 0.26
C ASN A 122 9.88 17.48 0.37
N SER A 123 10.92 17.49 -0.46
CA SER A 123 12.10 16.67 -0.25
C SER A 123 13.24 17.60 0.17
N ASP A 124 13.58 17.52 1.46
CA ASP A 124 14.88 17.94 1.96
C ASP A 124 15.97 17.30 1.07
N PRO A 125 16.84 18.09 0.41
CA PRO A 125 17.79 17.60 -0.58
C PRO A 125 18.78 16.56 -0.04
N ASP A 126 18.91 16.42 1.29
CA ASP A 126 19.75 15.39 1.93
C ASP A 126 19.02 14.07 2.25
N LEU A 127 17.68 14.00 2.16
CA LEU A 127 16.88 12.80 2.50
C LEU A 127 16.62 11.85 1.33
N MET A 128 17.09 12.17 0.13
CA MET A 128 17.32 11.21 -0.94
C MET A 128 18.49 11.70 -1.78
N GLN A 129 19.63 11.02 -1.72
CA GLN A 129 20.38 10.84 -2.94
C GLN A 129 19.75 9.63 -3.62
N PRO A 130 18.79 9.82 -4.55
CA PRO A 130 18.44 8.72 -5.43
C PRO A 130 19.77 8.33 -6.06
N GLY A 131 20.23 7.10 -5.78
CA GLY A 131 21.30 6.53 -6.58
C GLY A 131 20.91 6.80 -8.02
N THR A 132 21.77 7.50 -8.75
CA THR A 132 21.50 8.07 -10.08
C THR A 132 21.13 6.93 -11.02
N VAL A 133 19.86 6.54 -11.04
CA VAL A 133 19.35 5.54 -11.96
C VAL A 133 18.88 6.31 -13.17
N ASP A 134 19.56 6.03 -14.27
CA ASP A 134 19.19 6.48 -15.59
C ASP A 134 17.73 6.10 -15.89
N MET A 135 16.85 7.09 -15.89
CA MET A 135 15.42 6.93 -16.17
C MET A 135 15.15 6.43 -17.60
N SER A 136 16.12 6.57 -18.51
CA SER A 136 16.02 6.03 -19.87
C SER A 136 16.12 4.49 -19.90
N TYR A 137 16.81 3.89 -18.94
CA TYR A 137 16.98 2.43 -18.81
C TYR A 137 15.68 1.71 -18.37
N ARG A 138 14.77 2.43 -17.69
CA ARG A 138 13.48 1.92 -17.21
C ARG A 138 12.48 1.69 -18.34
N HIS A 139 12.33 2.64 -19.25
CA HIS A 139 11.26 2.66 -20.25
C HIS A 139 11.28 1.45 -21.22
N HIS A 140 12.46 0.94 -21.60
CA HIS A 140 12.55 -0.18 -22.56
C HIS A 140 12.26 -1.55 -21.95
N ARG A 141 12.55 -1.77 -20.65
CA ARG A 141 12.23 -3.04 -19.97
C ARG A 141 10.77 -3.12 -19.51
N HIS A 142 10.15 -1.97 -19.26
CA HIS A 142 8.73 -1.91 -18.87
C HIS A 142 7.84 -2.65 -19.87
N SER A 143 8.01 -2.47 -21.18
CA SER A 143 7.09 -3.03 -22.19
C SER A 143 7.05 -4.57 -22.22
N GLU A 144 8.20 -5.23 -22.13
CA GLU A 144 8.30 -6.70 -22.16
C GLU A 144 7.74 -7.32 -20.87
N GLN A 145 8.09 -6.79 -19.70
CA GLN A 145 7.61 -7.31 -18.42
C GLN A 145 6.12 -7.01 -18.19
N LEU A 146 5.65 -5.82 -18.57
CA LEU A 146 4.22 -5.48 -18.53
C LEU A 146 3.42 -6.42 -19.42
N SER A 147 3.98 -6.87 -20.56
CA SER A 147 3.30 -7.82 -21.47
C SER A 147 2.86 -9.14 -20.82
N LEU A 148 3.50 -9.52 -19.70
CA LEU A 148 3.25 -10.74 -18.94
C LEU A 148 2.13 -10.61 -17.90
N LEU A 149 1.78 -9.39 -17.51
CA LEU A 149 0.65 -9.15 -16.62
C LEU A 149 -0.67 -9.38 -17.35
N PRO A 150 -1.73 -9.81 -16.62
CA PRO A 150 -3.08 -9.80 -17.15
C PRO A 150 -3.37 -8.47 -17.86
N GLY A 151 -3.94 -8.54 -19.07
CA GLY A 151 -4.29 -7.33 -19.82
C GLY A 151 -5.39 -6.53 -19.12
N GLY A 152 -5.44 -5.23 -19.39
CA GLY A 152 -6.48 -4.35 -18.85
C GLY A 152 -6.02 -3.49 -17.68
N HIS A 153 -6.85 -3.42 -16.64
CA HIS A 153 -6.70 -2.46 -15.54
C HIS A 153 -5.46 -2.70 -14.68
N ASP A 154 -5.23 -3.96 -14.27
CA ASP A 154 -4.13 -4.34 -13.39
C ASP A 154 -2.75 -3.98 -13.99
N ARG A 155 -2.59 -4.15 -15.32
CA ARG A 155 -1.38 -3.68 -16.02
C ARG A 155 -1.18 -2.18 -15.91
N MET A 156 -2.25 -1.39 -16.00
CA MET A 156 -2.16 0.07 -15.88
C MET A 156 -1.77 0.49 -14.46
N LEU A 157 -2.30 -0.18 -13.43
CA LEU A 157 -1.94 0.09 -12.04
C LEU A 157 -0.46 -0.23 -11.76
N VAL A 158 0.03 -1.37 -12.23
CA VAL A 158 1.45 -1.72 -12.08
C VAL A 158 2.35 -0.76 -12.85
N MET A 159 1.92 -0.30 -14.03
CA MET A 159 2.64 0.72 -14.80
C MET A 159 2.70 2.06 -14.04
N GLU A 160 1.59 2.50 -13.48
CA GLU A 160 1.54 3.73 -12.67
C GLU A 160 2.42 3.63 -11.42
N ALA A 161 2.49 2.44 -10.79
CA ALA A 161 3.42 2.18 -9.69
C ALA A 161 4.89 2.32 -10.11
N LEU A 162 5.27 1.83 -11.29
CA LEU A 162 6.61 2.01 -11.83
C LEU A 162 6.92 3.49 -12.12
N ASP A 163 5.97 4.20 -12.71
CA ASP A 163 6.13 5.61 -13.10
C ASP A 163 6.26 6.54 -11.88
N ARG A 164 5.60 6.21 -10.76
CA ARG A 164 5.68 6.96 -9.50
C ARG A 164 6.80 6.49 -8.54
N ASP A 165 7.69 5.61 -9.01
CA ASP A 165 8.78 5.02 -8.22
C ASP A 165 8.30 4.35 -6.92
N ILE A 166 7.17 3.63 -6.99
CA ILE A 166 6.66 2.83 -5.88
C ILE A 166 7.60 1.66 -5.60
N HIS A 167 7.75 1.31 -4.33
CA HIS A 167 8.66 0.24 -3.89
C HIS A 167 7.95 -1.10 -3.85
N VAL A 168 6.71 -1.09 -3.35
CA VAL A 168 5.87 -2.27 -3.17
C VAL A 168 4.51 -2.05 -3.83
N PHE A 169 4.10 -2.95 -4.71
CA PHE A 169 2.73 -3.03 -5.20
C PHE A 169 2.05 -4.20 -4.48
N MET A 170 1.10 -3.88 -3.61
CA MET A 170 0.45 -4.84 -2.74
C MET A 170 -0.83 -5.37 -3.38
N THR A 171 -0.91 -6.69 -3.57
CA THR A 171 -2.01 -7.34 -4.29
C THR A 171 -2.21 -8.78 -3.80
N ARG A 172 -3.46 -9.26 -3.82
CA ARG A 172 -3.78 -10.68 -3.64
C ARG A 172 -4.01 -11.43 -4.95
N ASP A 173 -3.93 -10.74 -6.10
CA ASP A 173 -4.17 -11.33 -7.41
C ASP A 173 -3.05 -12.33 -7.77
N GLN A 174 -3.41 -13.61 -7.86
CA GLN A 174 -2.46 -14.68 -8.16
C GLN A 174 -1.87 -14.60 -9.57
N GLY A 175 -2.57 -13.98 -10.54
CA GLY A 175 -2.04 -13.70 -11.87
C GLY A 175 -0.93 -12.66 -11.85
N ILE A 176 -1.05 -11.63 -11.00
CA ILE A 176 0.00 -10.63 -10.78
C ILE A 176 1.16 -11.24 -9.97
N LEU A 177 0.87 -11.90 -8.85
CA LEU A 177 1.88 -12.46 -7.93
C LEU A 177 2.77 -13.53 -8.59
N LYS A 178 2.24 -14.32 -9.53
CA LYS A 178 3.04 -15.28 -10.33
C LYS A 178 4.19 -14.64 -11.09
N ASN A 179 4.13 -13.33 -11.33
CA ASN A 179 5.15 -12.58 -12.04
C ASN A 179 6.10 -11.79 -11.12
N ALA A 180 5.95 -11.85 -9.79
CA ALA A 180 6.67 -11.02 -8.82
C ALA A 180 8.19 -10.94 -9.04
N GLU A 181 8.86 -12.09 -9.21
CA GLU A 181 10.32 -12.14 -9.42
C GLU A 181 10.77 -11.37 -10.66
N ARG A 182 9.91 -11.28 -11.68
CA ARG A 182 10.22 -10.58 -12.94
C ARG A 182 10.22 -9.07 -12.77
N PHE A 183 9.57 -8.53 -11.75
CA PHE A 183 9.48 -7.10 -11.49
C PHE A 183 10.56 -6.60 -10.52
N LYS A 184 11.23 -7.51 -9.79
CA LYS A 184 12.38 -7.17 -8.92
C LYS A 184 13.50 -6.40 -9.65
N PRO A 185 13.91 -6.75 -10.89
CA PRO A 185 14.90 -5.98 -11.65
C PRO A 185 14.44 -4.55 -12.01
N LEU A 186 13.13 -4.30 -12.05
CA LEU A 186 12.56 -2.96 -12.21
C LEU A 186 12.47 -2.18 -10.89
N ARG A 187 12.94 -2.80 -9.80
CA ARG A 187 12.90 -2.30 -8.42
C ARG A 187 11.48 -2.26 -7.85
N LEU A 188 10.52 -2.98 -8.42
CA LEU A 188 9.17 -3.09 -7.88
C LEU A 188 8.95 -4.47 -7.26
N LEU A 189 8.55 -4.50 -5.99
CA LEU A 189 8.13 -5.73 -5.31
C LEU A 189 6.63 -5.92 -5.50
N LEU A 190 6.21 -7.02 -6.13
CA LEU A 190 4.80 -7.44 -6.15
C LEU A 190 4.60 -8.46 -5.02
N VAL A 191 3.71 -8.20 -4.08
CA VAL A 191 3.55 -9.05 -2.88
C VAL A 191 2.15 -8.95 -2.29
N SER A 192 1.68 -10.00 -1.62
CA SER A 192 0.47 -9.96 -0.78
C SER A 192 0.70 -9.25 0.55
N PRO A 193 -0.35 -8.80 1.26
CA PRO A 193 -0.19 -8.25 2.61
C PRO A 193 0.60 -9.16 3.56
N SER A 194 0.24 -10.46 3.65
CA SER A 194 0.96 -11.42 4.50
C SER A 194 2.44 -11.58 4.12
N GLY A 195 2.71 -11.80 2.83
CA GLY A 195 4.08 -11.85 2.32
C GLY A 195 4.91 -10.58 2.57
N LEU A 196 4.30 -9.39 2.68
CA LEU A 196 5.02 -8.18 3.08
C LEU A 196 5.34 -8.18 4.57
N CYS A 197 4.40 -8.59 5.43
CA CYS A 197 4.65 -8.81 6.85
C CYS A 197 5.79 -9.80 7.08
N ASP A 198 5.77 -10.95 6.40
CA ASP A 198 6.82 -11.96 6.52
C ASP A 198 8.21 -11.36 6.23
N LEU A 199 8.33 -10.53 5.18
CA LEU A 199 9.61 -9.87 4.84
C LEU A 199 10.06 -8.84 5.90
N ILE A 200 9.12 -8.15 6.54
CA ILE A 200 9.41 -7.19 7.60
C ILE A 200 9.83 -7.93 8.89
N ASP A 201 9.12 -9.01 9.22
CA ASP A 201 9.37 -9.84 10.40
C ASP A 201 10.72 -10.57 10.29
N GLU A 202 11.03 -11.12 9.11
CA GLU A 202 12.33 -11.73 8.81
C GLU A 202 13.51 -10.75 8.99
N ALA A 203 13.27 -9.47 8.68
CA ALA A 203 14.26 -8.42 8.86
C ALA A 203 14.45 -7.98 10.32
N GLN A 204 13.61 -8.47 11.25
CA GLN A 204 13.66 -8.19 12.68
C GLN A 204 13.76 -6.68 12.99
N ILE A 205 13.02 -5.87 12.24
CA ILE A 205 13.09 -4.42 12.43
C ILE A 205 12.50 -4.08 13.80
N PRO A 206 13.25 -3.40 14.69
CA PRO A 206 12.77 -3.08 16.02
C PRO A 206 11.66 -2.03 15.96
N VAL A 207 10.40 -2.45 16.14
CA VAL A 207 9.25 -1.53 16.22
C VAL A 207 9.33 -0.74 17.53
N PRO A 208 9.42 0.61 17.50
CA PRO A 208 9.37 1.43 18.71
C PRO A 208 8.07 1.22 19.49
N ALA A 209 8.08 1.51 20.79
CA ALA A 209 6.87 1.53 21.59
C ALA A 209 5.82 2.46 20.95
N MET A 210 4.60 1.95 20.78
CA MET A 210 3.55 2.64 20.04
C MET A 210 3.14 3.96 20.74
N PRO A 211 3.23 5.17 20.15
CA PRO A 211 2.39 6.26 20.61
C PRO A 211 0.94 5.86 20.36
N ALA A 212 0.05 6.32 21.25
CA ALA A 212 -1.37 6.10 21.08
C ALA A 212 -1.79 6.68 19.71
N PRO A 213 -2.56 5.94 18.90
CA PRO A 213 -3.10 6.48 17.66
C PRO A 213 -3.95 7.71 17.97
N ASP A 214 -4.03 8.65 17.02
CA ASP A 214 -4.93 9.80 17.14
C ASP A 214 -6.38 9.30 17.12
N LEU A 215 -6.95 9.14 18.32
CA LEU A 215 -8.28 8.57 18.53
C LEU A 215 -9.37 9.36 17.78
N ALA A 216 -9.17 10.66 17.53
CA ALA A 216 -10.12 11.47 16.79
C ALA A 216 -10.08 11.17 15.27
N ARG A 217 -8.90 10.84 14.73
CA ARG A 217 -8.77 10.37 13.33
C ARG A 217 -9.29 8.96 13.17
N VAL A 218 -8.92 8.07 14.08
CA VAL A 218 -9.41 6.67 14.10
C VAL A 218 -10.93 6.65 14.18
N SER A 219 -11.55 7.46 15.05
CA SER A 219 -13.01 7.54 15.16
C SER A 219 -13.69 8.00 13.87
N ARG A 220 -13.09 8.92 13.10
CA ARG A 220 -13.65 9.38 11.82
C ARG A 220 -13.59 8.30 10.75
N VAL A 221 -12.49 7.54 10.70
CA VAL A 221 -12.36 6.39 9.81
C VAL A 221 -13.36 5.29 10.15
N ILE A 222 -13.49 4.95 11.44
CA ILE A 222 -14.47 3.96 11.91
C ILE A 222 -15.89 4.37 11.52
N GLN A 223 -16.25 5.65 11.70
CA GLN A 223 -17.57 6.13 11.32
C GLN A 223 -17.80 6.03 9.81
N ALA A 224 -16.87 6.53 8.99
CA ALA A 224 -17.01 6.51 7.53
C ALA A 224 -17.10 5.07 6.97
N LEU A 225 -16.35 4.13 7.54
CA LEU A 225 -16.42 2.73 7.18
C LEU A 225 -17.70 2.06 7.68
N GLY A 226 -18.17 2.40 8.88
CA GLY A 226 -19.44 1.89 9.42
C GLY A 226 -20.63 2.32 8.58
N GLU A 227 -20.64 3.57 8.10
CA GLU A 227 -21.66 4.08 7.17
C GLU A 227 -21.60 3.38 5.80
N TYR A 228 -20.40 3.00 5.34
CA TYR A 228 -20.24 2.22 4.10
C TYR A 228 -20.80 0.79 4.20
N VAL A 229 -20.62 0.13 5.35
CA VAL A 229 -21.07 -1.27 5.58
C VAL A 229 -22.55 -1.35 5.98
N GLY A 230 -23.10 -0.31 6.62
CA GLY A 230 -24.45 -0.32 7.18
C GLY A 230 -25.63 -0.27 6.21
N ASP A 231 -25.38 -0.11 4.90
CA ASP A 231 -26.40 0.01 3.83
C ASP A 231 -26.57 -1.30 3.00
N GLU A 232 -26.33 -2.47 3.60
CA GLU A 232 -26.72 -3.79 3.04
C GLU A 232 -28.15 -4.21 3.44
#